data_AF-A0A0X8X0C3-F1
#
_entry.id   AF-A0A0X8X0C3-F1
#
_cell.length_a   1.000
_cell.length_b   1.000
_cell.length_c   1.000
_cell.angle_alpha   90.00
_cell.angle_beta   90.00
_cell.angle_gamma   90.00
#
_symmetry.space_group_name_H-M   'P 1'
#
loop_
_entity.id
_entity.type
_entity.pdbx_description
1 polymer ?
#
loop_
_entity_poly.entity_id
_entity_poly.type
_entity_poly.pdbx_seq_one_letter_code
_entity_poly.pdbx_strand_id
1 'polypeptide(L)' 'MNNRNTKISDEIQASFPGRKSYSIAEILAAGGATAFASKMGKTPESIEDRLKKLPKDAFLTKDEAADAIETLNESK' A
#
# COMPACT_ATOMS: atom_id res chain seq x y z
N MET A 1 44.01 22.02 -21.69
CA MET A 1 44.04 20.63 -21.22
C MET A 1 42.62 20.22 -20.80
N ASN A 2 42.06 19.31 -21.60
CA ASN A 2 41.12 18.22 -21.27
C ASN A 2 39.67 18.56 -20.86
N ASN A 3 38.84 18.67 -21.90
CA ASN A 3 37.39 18.54 -21.87
C ASN A 3 37.02 17.08 -21.51
N ARG A 4 36.42 16.85 -20.34
CA ARG A 4 35.88 15.53 -19.98
C ARG A 4 34.40 15.46 -20.35
N ASN A 5 34.12 15.19 -21.63
CA ASN A 5 32.82 14.66 -22.04
C ASN A 5 32.65 13.28 -21.42
N THR A 6 31.90 13.18 -20.33
CA THR A 6 31.39 11.88 -19.87
C THR A 6 30.27 11.48 -20.82
N LYS A 7 30.61 10.71 -21.86
CA LYS A 7 29.63 9.91 -22.59
C LYS A 7 29.04 8.94 -21.59
N ILE A 8 27.87 9.29 -21.06
CA ILE A 8 27.01 8.35 -20.36
C ILE A 8 26.50 7.45 -21.48
N SER A 9 27.07 6.25 -21.57
CA SER A 9 26.61 5.24 -22.49
C SER A 9 25.14 4.98 -22.19
N ASP A 10 24.27 5.42 -23.09
CA ASP A 10 22.94 4.86 -23.28
C ASP A 10 23.14 3.36 -23.48
N GLU A 11 22.90 2.55 -22.43
CA GLU A 11 22.64 1.10 -22.47
C GLU A 11 22.81 0.46 -21.08
N ILE A 12 22.04 0.93 -20.09
CA ILE A 12 21.46 0.02 -19.09
C ILE A 12 20.00 0.43 -18.92
N GLN A 13 19.23 0.33 -20.00
CA GLN A 13 17.78 0.24 -19.88
C GLN A 13 17.46 -1.15 -19.32
N ALA A 14 17.71 -1.34 -18.03
CA ALA A 14 17.12 -2.44 -17.29
C ALA A 14 15.63 -2.15 -17.19
N SER A 15 14.88 -2.60 -18.19
CA SER A 15 13.43 -2.75 -18.11
C SER A 15 13.17 -3.72 -16.95
N PHE A 16 12.93 -3.16 -15.76
CA PHE A 16 12.36 -3.87 -14.63
C PHE A 16 10.84 -3.64 -14.67
N PRO A 17 10.05 -4.45 -15.39
CA PRO A 17 8.61 -4.45 -15.20
C PRO A 17 8.36 -5.04 -13.80
N GLY A 18 8.30 -4.20 -12.77
CA GLY A 18 7.95 -4.69 -11.43
C GLY A 18 8.36 -3.86 -10.23
N ARG A 19 9.21 -2.83 -10.35
CA ARG A 19 9.50 -1.97 -9.21
C ARG A 19 8.49 -0.82 -9.15
N LYS A 20 7.50 -0.95 -8.26
CA LYS A 20 6.64 0.19 -7.89
C LYS A 20 7.56 1.27 -7.28
N SER A 21 7.69 2.41 -7.96
CA SER A 21 8.33 3.59 -7.39
C SER A 21 7.27 4.42 -6.68
N TYR A 22 7.53 4.75 -5.41
CA TYR A 22 6.69 5.66 -4.64
C TYR A 22 7.36 7.03 -4.58
N SER A 23 6.58 8.08 -4.74
CA SER A 23 7.00 9.46 -4.48
C SER A 23 7.26 9.67 -2.98
N ILE A 24 8.08 10.68 -2.68
CA ILE A 24 8.34 11.10 -1.30
C ILE A 24 7.03 11.49 -0.60
N ALA A 25 6.11 12.13 -1.33
CA ALA A 25 4.79 12.49 -0.82
C ALA A 25 3.96 11.26 -0.40
N GLU A 26 3.96 10.19 -1.20
CA GLU A 26 3.27 8.94 -0.86
C GLU A 26 3.88 8.27 0.38
N ILE A 27 5.21 8.26 0.49
CA ILE A 27 5.91 7.71 1.66
C ILE A 27 5.56 8.53 2.92
N LEU A 28 5.55 9.86 2.82
CA LEU A 28 5.19 10.74 3.94
C LEU A 28 3.71 10.59 4.34
N ALA A 29 2.80 10.48 3.37
CA ALA A 29 1.39 10.24 3.63
C ALA A 29 1.16 8.90 4.34
N ALA A 30 1.81 7.82 3.87
CA ALA A 30 1.75 6.50 4.51
C ALA A 30 2.34 6.53 5.93
N GLY A 31 3.47 7.21 6.12
CA GLY A 31 4.09 7.42 7.43
C GLY A 31 3.19 8.20 8.39
N GLY A 32 2.57 9.29 7.93
CA GLY A 32 1.63 10.09 8.71
C GLY A 32 0.37 9.31 9.10
N ALA A 33 -0.20 8.54 8.18
CA ALA A 33 -1.35 7.67 8.44
C ALA A 33 -1.00 6.60 9.50
N THR A 34 0.20 6.02 9.39
CA THR A 34 0.71 5.05 10.37
C THR A 34 0.86 5.67 11.75
N ALA A 35 1.49 6.85 11.84
CA ALA A 35 1.66 7.56 13.10
C ALA A 35 0.31 7.94 13.76
N PHE A 36 -0.66 8.36 12.96
CA PHE A 36 -2.01 8.66 13.44
C PHE A 36 -2.73 7.42 13.95
N ALA A 37 -2.65 6.30 13.23
CA ALA A 37 -3.25 5.03 13.66
C ALA A 37 -2.65 4.55 15.00
N SER A 38 -1.33 4.63 15.14
CA SER A 38 -0.65 4.30 16.41
C SER A 38 -1.10 5.20 17.55
N LYS A 39 -1.25 6.52 17.32
CA LYS A 39 -1.78 7.46 18.32
C LYS A 39 -3.21 7.10 18.75
N MET A 40 -4.02 6.56 17.84
CA MET A 40 -5.38 6.09 18.11
C MET A 40 -5.42 4.71 18.78
N GLY A 41 -4.26 4.16 19.18
CA GLY A 41 -4.17 2.82 19.78
C GLY A 41 -4.47 1.69 18.79
N LYS A 42 -4.43 1.96 17.48
CA LYS A 42 -4.63 0.97 16.42
C LYS A 42 -3.28 0.41 15.96
N THR A 43 -2.56 -0.24 16.87
CA THR A 43 -1.32 -0.94 16.52
C THR A 43 -1.64 -2.31 15.89
N PRO A 44 -0.73 -2.90 15.09
CA PRO A 44 -0.94 -4.22 14.50
C PRO A 44 -1.35 -5.29 15.53
N GLU A 45 -0.72 -5.29 16.71
CA GLU A 45 -1.00 -6.23 17.80
C GLU A 45 -2.43 -6.04 18.34
N SER A 46 -2.84 -4.79 18.54
CA SER A 46 -4.20 -4.47 18.99
C SER A 46 -5.26 -4.87 17.96
N ILE A 47 -4.93 -4.81 16.67
CA ILE A 47 -5.83 -5.20 15.58
C ILE A 47 -5.96 -6.72 15.58
N GLU A 48 -4.87 -7.46 15.70
CA GLU A 48 -4.89 -8.92 15.76
C GLU A 48 -5.72 -9.43 16.94
N ASP A 49 -5.53 -8.87 18.14
CA ASP A 49 -6.32 -9.23 19.32
C ASP A 49 -7.81 -8.94 19.16
N ARG A 50 -8.15 -7.85 18.48
CA ARG A 50 -9.55 -7.49 18.19
C ARG A 50 -10.15 -8.41 17.14
N LEU A 51 -9.39 -8.79 16.11
CA LEU A 51 -9.83 -9.73 15.08
C LEU A 51 -10.13 -11.11 15.68
N LYS A 52 -9.30 -11.59 16.64
CA LYS A 52 -9.56 -12.85 17.36
C LYS A 52 -10.81 -12.82 18.24
N LYS A 53 -11.21 -11.64 18.70
CA LYS A 53 -12.39 -11.44 19.56
C LYS A 53 -13.68 -11.18 18.77
N LEU A 54 -13.60 -11.01 17.45
CA LEU A 54 -14.79 -10.84 16.63
C LEU A 54 -15.64 -12.11 16.65
N PRO A 55 -16.97 -11.97 16.70
CA PRO A 55 -17.86 -13.12 16.61
C PRO A 55 -17.78 -13.70 15.18
N LYS A 56 -18.07 -14.99 15.04
CA LYS A 56 -17.82 -15.73 13.78
C LYS A 56 -18.68 -15.25 12.60
N ASP A 57 -19.81 -14.63 12.91
CA ASP A 57 -20.76 -13.97 12.02
C ASP A 57 -20.36 -12.53 11.66
N ALA A 58 -19.29 -11.98 12.24
CA ALA A 58 -18.80 -10.65 11.88
C ALA A 58 -18.06 -10.60 10.54
N PHE A 59 -17.69 -11.76 9.98
CA PHE A 59 -17.06 -11.84 8.68
C PHE A 59 -18.12 -12.13 7.62
N LEU A 60 -18.06 -11.39 6.51
CA LEU A 60 -18.88 -11.67 5.35
C LEU A 60 -18.57 -13.08 4.84
N THR A 61 -19.63 -13.78 4.46
CA THR A 61 -19.52 -14.98 3.64
C THR A 61 -18.90 -14.63 2.28
N LYS A 62 -18.45 -15.65 1.55
CA LYS A 62 -17.85 -15.43 0.22
C LYS A 62 -18.80 -14.74 -0.74
N ASP A 63 -20.09 -15.05 -0.63
CA ASP A 63 -21.14 -14.50 -1.49
C ASP A 63 -21.41 -13.04 -1.12
N GLU A 64 -21.57 -12.73 0.16
CA GLU A 64 -21.72 -11.34 0.63
C GLU A 64 -20.50 -10.46 0.33
N ALA A 65 -19.29 -11.05 0.35
CA ALA A 65 -18.08 -10.35 -0.04
C ALA A 65 -18.04 -10.04 -1.55
N ALA A 66 -18.54 -10.96 -2.39
CA ALA A 66 -18.65 -10.74 -3.82
C ALA A 66 -19.64 -9.62 -4.15
N ASP A 67 -20.83 -9.67 -3.53
CA ASP A 67 -21.89 -8.65 -3.71
C ASP A 67 -21.44 -7.26 -3.26
N ALA A 68 -20.71 -7.19 -2.13
CA ALA A 68 -20.15 -5.93 -1.64
C ALA A 68 -19.10 -5.35 -2.59
N ILE A 69 -18.26 -6.20 -3.19
CA ILE A 69 -17.25 -5.75 -4.19
C ILE A 69 -17.94 -5.27 -5.47
N GLU A 70 -18.96 -5.97 -5.94
CA GLU A 70 -19.75 -5.57 -7.10
C GLU A 70 -20.38 -4.18 -6.88
N THR A 71 -21.06 -4.00 -5.74
CA THR A 71 -21.68 -2.73 -5.35
C THR A 71 -20.66 -1.58 -5.29
N LEU A 72 -19.47 -1.82 -4.74
CA LEU A 72 -18.41 -0.80 -4.65
C LEU A 72 -17.84 -0.41 -6.02
N ASN A 73 -17.80 -1.34 -6.97
CA ASN A 73 -17.32 -1.07 -8.33
C ASN A 73 -18.36 -0.37 -9.20
N GLU A 74 -19.65 -0.62 -8.98
CA GLU A 74 -20.74 0.10 -9.65
C GLU A 74 -20.89 1.55 -9.16
N SER A 75 -20.48 1.81 -7.92
CA SER A 75 -20.55 3.14 -7.28
C SER A 75 -19.43 4.09 -7.72
N LYS A 76 -18.60 3.70 -8.68
CA LYS A 76 -17.38 4.40 -9.10
C LYS A 76 -17.47 4.90 -10.54
#